data_AF-A0A8T3NKB6-F1
#
_entry.id   AF-A0A8T3NKB6-F1
#
_cell.length_a   1.000
_cell.length_b   1.000
_cell.length_c   1.000
_cell.angle_alpha   90.00
_cell.angle_beta   90.00
_cell.angle_gamma   90.00
#
_symmetry.space_group_name_H-M   'P 1'
#
loop_
_entity.id
_entity.type
_entity.pdbx_description
1 polymer ?
#
loop_
_entity_poly.entity_id
_entity_poly.type
_entity_poly.pdbx_seq_one_letter_code
_entity_poly.pdbx_strand_id
1 'polypeptide(L)'
;PAPILWLFARLADALLLSLLLLVVYRLVLFGMRRLRGRRAGGPGRDEGPRSEPLPFSWRRWWGVFWARVWSWARRRPTAIAAPPVRRDELQPSREQRSVRELYRDFLGTAARLGLARAVHQTPAELRDHLAATHPEAAHSIAELTRVYVRARYAQEPIERQQVAHMRAAVDRAAAALREDECGE
;
A
#
# COMPACT_ATOMS: atom_id res chain seq x y z
N PRO A 1 -17.21 -49.31 -10.81
CA PRO A 1 -16.10 -48.69 -11.58
C PRO A 1 -15.96 -47.16 -11.43
N ALA A 2 -17.00 -46.41 -11.03
CA ALA A 2 -16.94 -44.96 -10.78
C ALA A 2 -16.02 -44.45 -9.62
N PRO A 3 -15.73 -45.19 -8.53
CA PRO A 3 -14.99 -44.60 -7.40
C PRO A 3 -13.50 -44.37 -7.68
N ILE A 4 -12.94 -45.08 -8.65
CA ILE A 4 -11.51 -45.01 -8.97
C ILE A 4 -11.16 -43.69 -9.67
N LEU A 5 -12.00 -43.22 -10.59
CA LEU A 5 -11.77 -41.97 -11.34
C LEU A 5 -11.81 -40.73 -10.44
N TRP A 6 -12.65 -40.73 -9.40
CA TRP A 6 -12.73 -39.64 -8.42
C TRP A 6 -11.45 -39.49 -7.60
N LEU A 7 -10.82 -40.62 -7.22
CA LEU A 7 -9.54 -40.62 -6.50
C LEU A 7 -8.43 -40.01 -7.35
N PHE A 8 -8.37 -40.36 -8.63
CA PHE A 8 -7.37 -39.82 -9.57
C PHE A 8 -7.52 -38.30 -9.77
N ALA A 9 -8.75 -37.79 -9.87
CA ALA A 9 -9.00 -36.36 -9.98
C ALA A 9 -8.47 -35.59 -8.75
N ARG A 10 -8.73 -36.09 -7.54
CA ARG A 10 -8.24 -35.48 -6.30
C ARG A 10 -6.72 -35.52 -6.17
N LEU A 11 -6.10 -36.60 -6.61
CA LEU A 11 -4.64 -36.71 -6.64
C LEU A 11 -4.04 -35.72 -7.64
N ALA A 12 -4.64 -35.57 -8.82
CA ALA A 12 -4.21 -34.61 -9.84
C ALA A 12 -4.27 -33.17 -9.31
N ASP A 13 -5.37 -32.78 -8.66
CA ASP A 13 -5.53 -31.45 -8.06
C ASP A 13 -4.48 -31.20 -6.96
N ALA A 14 -4.24 -32.18 -6.09
CA ALA A 14 -3.25 -32.06 -5.03
C ALA A 14 -1.82 -31.91 -5.60
N LEU A 15 -1.50 -32.65 -6.67
CA LEU A 15 -0.24 -32.54 -7.39
C LEU A 15 -0.07 -31.16 -8.05
N LEU A 16 -1.12 -30.66 -8.70
CA LEU A 16 -1.13 -29.34 -9.33
C LEU A 16 -0.90 -28.22 -8.29
N LEU A 17 -1.60 -28.28 -7.16
CA LEU A 17 -1.43 -27.32 -6.06
C LEU A 17 -0.02 -27.38 -5.46
N SER A 18 0.52 -28.59 -5.28
CA SER A 18 1.89 -28.78 -4.78
C SER A 18 2.93 -28.20 -5.74
N LEU A 19 2.74 -28.42 -7.05
CA LEU A 19 3.59 -27.85 -8.10
C LEU A 19 3.52 -26.31 -8.10
N LEU A 20 2.33 -25.74 -8.01
CA LEU A 20 2.12 -24.29 -7.94
C LEU A 20 2.85 -23.68 -6.74
N LEU A 21 2.72 -24.29 -5.56
CA LEU A 21 3.41 -23.86 -4.35
C LEU A 21 4.94 -23.94 -4.49
N LEU A 22 5.46 -25.00 -5.11
CA LEU A 22 6.88 -25.16 -5.39
C LEU A 22 7.42 -24.04 -6.30
N VAL A 23 6.68 -23.67 -7.34
CA VAL A 23 7.04 -22.58 -8.27
C VAL A 23 7.08 -21.25 -7.54
N VAL A 24 6.05 -20.93 -6.75
CA VAL A 24 6.00 -19.70 -5.94
C VAL A 24 7.17 -19.66 -4.95
N TYR A 25 7.45 -20.76 -4.25
CA TYR A 25 8.57 -20.86 -3.33
C TYR A 25 9.92 -20.61 -4.03
N ARG A 26 10.13 -21.19 -5.21
CA ARG A 26 11.33 -20.98 -6.03
C ARG A 26 11.49 -19.53 -6.48
N LEU A 27 10.40 -18.87 -6.90
CA LEU A 27 10.40 -17.45 -7.29
C LEU A 27 10.76 -16.54 -6.12
N VAL A 28 10.21 -16.80 -4.93
CA VAL A 28 10.54 -16.04 -3.70
C VAL A 28 12.01 -16.22 -3.34
N LEU A 29 12.53 -17.45 -3.32
CA LEU A 29 13.95 -17.71 -3.07
C LEU A 29 14.85 -17.05 -4.10
N PHE A 30 14.48 -17.10 -5.38
CA PHE A 30 15.23 -16.47 -6.46
C PHE A 30 15.28 -14.95 -6.31
N GLY A 31 14.15 -14.31 -5.98
CA GLY A 31 14.07 -12.88 -5.69
C GLY A 31 14.95 -12.48 -4.49
N MET A 32 14.89 -13.26 -3.41
CA MET A 32 15.71 -13.02 -2.22
C MET A 32 17.20 -13.16 -2.49
N ARG A 33 17.61 -14.19 -3.26
CA ARG A 33 19.02 -14.38 -3.67
C ARG A 33 19.52 -13.24 -4.54
N ARG A 34 18.69 -12.77 -5.48
CA ARG A 34 19.02 -11.64 -6.35
C ARG A 34 19.18 -10.32 -5.58
N LEU A 35 18.38 -10.13 -4.53
CA LEU A 35 18.47 -8.95 -3.65
C LEU A 35 19.71 -8.99 -2.73
N ARG A 36 20.11 -10.18 -2.25
CA ARG A 36 21.34 -10.33 -1.44
C ARG A 36 22.63 -10.07 -2.23
N GLY A 37 22.69 -10.45 -3.50
CA GLY A 37 23.89 -10.28 -4.34
C GLY A 37 24.25 -8.83 -4.67
N ARG A 38 23.33 -7.87 -4.50
CA ARG A 38 23.59 -6.45 -4.83
C ARG A 38 24.14 -5.62 -3.66
N ARG A 39 24.23 -6.16 -2.44
CA ARG A 39 24.71 -5.43 -1.25
C ARG A 39 26.17 -5.69 -0.87
N ALA A 40 26.88 -6.58 -1.56
CA ALA A 40 28.24 -6.97 -1.19
C ALA A 40 29.38 -6.19 -1.90
N GLY A 41 29.08 -5.07 -2.59
CA GLY A 41 30.05 -4.41 -3.49
C GLY A 41 30.19 -2.90 -3.37
N GLY A 42 29.91 -2.31 -2.20
CA GLY A 42 30.17 -0.88 -1.95
C GLY A 42 31.39 -0.68 -1.05
N PRO A 43 32.56 -0.29 -1.57
CA PRO A 43 33.74 -0.02 -0.75
C PRO A 43 33.62 1.37 -0.10
N GLY A 44 33.75 1.40 1.23
CA GLY A 44 34.18 2.56 2.01
C GLY A 44 33.20 3.73 2.12
N ARG A 45 32.38 3.76 3.18
CA ARG A 45 31.94 5.02 3.78
C ARG A 45 31.53 4.84 5.24
N ASP A 46 32.36 5.45 6.07
CA ASP A 46 32.26 5.93 7.45
C ASP A 46 31.13 5.45 8.37
N GLU A 47 31.58 5.09 9.57
CA GLU A 47 30.86 4.57 10.73
C GLU A 47 29.93 5.63 11.34
N GLY A 48 28.73 5.80 10.77
CA GLY A 48 27.59 6.39 11.46
C GLY A 48 26.93 5.40 12.44
N PRO A 49 26.22 5.88 13.48
CA PRO A 49 25.58 5.02 14.48
C PRO A 49 24.68 4.00 13.79
N ARG A 50 25.04 2.72 13.97
CA ARG A 50 24.39 1.56 13.36
C ARG A 50 22.90 1.59 13.71
N SER A 51 22.10 2.06 12.76
CA SER A 51 20.66 1.82 12.77
C SER A 51 20.51 0.32 12.60
N GLU A 52 20.18 -0.37 13.69
CA GLU A 52 19.94 -1.81 13.66
C GLU A 52 18.89 -2.08 12.57
N PRO A 53 19.19 -2.94 11.57
CA PRO A 53 18.23 -3.26 10.54
C PRO A 53 17.04 -3.94 11.23
N LEU A 54 15.95 -3.18 11.40
CA LEU A 54 14.73 -3.65 12.02
C LEU A 54 14.36 -5.00 11.37
N PRO A 55 14.37 -6.11 12.13
CA PRO A 55 14.21 -7.42 11.55
C PRO A 55 12.83 -7.49 10.92
N PHE A 56 12.81 -7.74 9.61
CA PHE A 56 11.59 -7.96 8.84
C PHE A 56 10.75 -9.04 9.53
N SER A 57 9.71 -8.63 10.26
CA SER A 57 8.92 -9.57 11.03
C SER A 57 7.80 -10.12 10.16
N TRP A 58 8.03 -11.33 9.66
CA TRP A 58 7.06 -12.12 8.90
C TRP A 58 5.68 -12.13 9.58
N ARG A 59 5.67 -12.10 10.91
CA ARG A 59 4.47 -12.11 11.76
C ARG A 59 3.61 -10.83 11.64
N ARG A 60 4.21 -9.64 11.56
CA ARG A 60 3.44 -8.38 11.34
C ARG A 60 2.89 -8.34 9.91
N TRP A 61 3.68 -8.75 8.93
CA TRP A 61 3.24 -8.80 7.54
C TRP A 61 2.08 -9.79 7.34
N TRP A 62 2.15 -10.99 7.93
CA TRP A 62 1.06 -11.97 7.89
C TRP A 62 -0.20 -11.48 8.61
N GLY A 63 -0.06 -10.72 9.71
CA GLY A 63 -1.21 -10.12 10.41
C GLY A 63 -1.97 -9.12 9.53
N VAL A 64 -1.25 -8.23 8.84
CA VAL A 64 -1.87 -7.25 7.92
C VAL A 64 -2.48 -7.96 6.70
N PHE A 65 -1.80 -8.97 6.17
CA PHE A 65 -2.29 -9.78 5.05
C PHE A 65 -3.58 -10.54 5.41
N TRP A 66 -3.62 -11.26 6.53
CA TRP A 66 -4.79 -12.01 6.97
C TRP A 66 -5.96 -11.10 7.37
N ALA A 67 -5.70 -9.97 8.02
CA ALA A 67 -6.77 -8.99 8.32
C ALA A 67 -7.46 -8.50 7.03
N ARG A 68 -6.67 -8.29 5.96
CA ARG A 68 -7.18 -7.89 4.63
C ARG A 68 -7.99 -9.01 3.99
N VAL A 69 -7.47 -10.24 3.97
CA VAL A 69 -8.15 -11.42 3.42
C VAL A 69 -9.45 -11.73 4.18
N TRP A 70 -9.45 -11.62 5.51
CA TRP A 70 -10.63 -11.89 6.33
C TRP A 70 -11.70 -10.81 6.19
N SER A 71 -11.29 -9.54 6.01
CA SER A 71 -12.22 -8.45 5.71
C SER A 71 -12.93 -8.63 4.36
N TRP A 72 -12.25 -9.27 3.39
CA TRP A 72 -12.82 -9.63 2.10
C TRP A 72 -13.75 -10.85 2.23
N ALA A 73 -13.33 -11.87 2.99
CA ALA A 73 -14.13 -13.08 3.24
C ALA A 73 -15.42 -12.83 4.03
N ARG A 74 -15.44 -11.81 4.90
CA ARG A 74 -16.67 -11.39 5.62
C ARG A 74 -17.63 -10.57 4.77
N ARG A 75 -17.20 -10.07 3.61
CA ARG A 75 -18.08 -9.47 2.61
C ARG A 75 -18.57 -10.55 1.65
N ARG A 76 -19.20 -11.62 2.15
CA ARG A 76 -20.06 -12.43 1.29
C ARG A 76 -21.29 -11.58 1.00
N PRO A 77 -21.51 -11.12 -0.24
CA PRO A 77 -22.76 -10.46 -0.58
C PRO A 77 -23.85 -11.52 -0.42
N THR A 78 -24.81 -11.27 0.46
CA THR A 78 -26.10 -11.93 0.38
C THR A 78 -26.60 -11.64 -1.03
N ALA A 79 -26.62 -12.65 -1.89
CA ALA A 79 -26.98 -12.53 -3.30
C ALA A 79 -28.48 -12.22 -3.42
N ILE A 80 -28.84 -10.99 -3.12
CA ILE A 80 -30.05 -10.36 -3.63
C ILE A 80 -29.66 -9.96 -5.06
N ALA A 81 -30.36 -10.50 -6.06
CA ALA A 81 -30.11 -10.22 -7.47
C ALA A 81 -30.06 -8.72 -7.71
N ALA A 82 -28.84 -8.16 -7.82
CA ALA A 82 -28.65 -6.75 -8.06
C ALA A 82 -28.99 -6.45 -9.53
N PRO A 83 -29.77 -5.40 -9.80
CA PRO A 83 -30.08 -4.98 -11.16
C PRO A 83 -28.79 -4.64 -11.92
N PRO A 84 -28.80 -4.72 -13.27
CA PRO A 84 -27.63 -4.42 -14.09
C PRO A 84 -27.13 -3.01 -13.79
N VAL A 85 -25.93 -2.92 -13.21
CA VAL A 85 -25.22 -1.67 -12.91
C VAL A 85 -25.05 -0.90 -14.22
N ARG A 86 -25.71 0.26 -14.34
CA ARG A 86 -25.61 1.13 -15.51
C ARG A 86 -24.17 1.66 -15.59
N ARG A 87 -23.54 1.59 -16.77
CA ARG A 87 -22.17 2.06 -17.01
C ARG A 87 -21.94 3.54 -16.62
N ASP A 88 -22.99 4.34 -16.48
CA ASP A 88 -22.90 5.73 -15.99
C ASP A 88 -22.50 5.84 -14.51
N GLU A 89 -22.66 4.80 -13.69
CA GLU A 89 -22.21 4.78 -12.28
C GLU A 89 -20.69 4.57 -12.11
N LEU A 90 -19.95 4.29 -13.19
CA LEU A 90 -18.50 4.08 -13.13
C LEU A 90 -17.70 5.39 -13.23
N GLN A 91 -18.36 6.54 -13.46
CA GLN A 91 -17.65 7.81 -13.43
C GLN A 91 -17.32 8.21 -11.99
N PRO A 92 -16.05 8.52 -11.69
CA PRO A 92 -15.67 8.98 -10.36
C PRO A 92 -16.40 10.29 -10.06
N SER A 93 -16.97 10.37 -8.85
CA SER A 93 -17.66 11.57 -8.36
C SER A 93 -16.73 12.79 -8.38
N ARG A 94 -17.31 13.99 -8.41
CA ARG A 94 -16.55 15.25 -8.35
C ARG A 94 -15.62 15.29 -7.13
N GLU A 95 -16.12 14.79 -6.00
CA GLU A 95 -15.39 14.68 -4.75
C GLU A 95 -14.20 13.72 -4.86
N GLN A 96 -14.35 12.56 -5.51
CA GLN A 96 -13.22 11.64 -5.72
C GLN A 96 -12.13 12.23 -6.62
N ARG A 97 -12.50 13.01 -7.65
CA ARG A 97 -11.51 13.73 -8.48
C ARG A 97 -10.74 14.74 -7.64
N SER A 98 -11.44 15.50 -6.80
CA SER A 98 -10.80 16.49 -5.91
C SER A 98 -9.81 15.87 -4.91
N VAL A 99 -10.09 14.67 -4.37
CA VAL A 99 -9.15 13.94 -3.51
C VAL A 99 -7.86 13.58 -4.24
N ARG A 100 -7.96 13.16 -5.52
CA ARG A 100 -6.79 12.81 -6.33
C ARG A 100 -5.95 14.05 -6.66
N GLU A 101 -6.60 15.17 -6.94
CA GLU A 101 -5.93 16.47 -7.18
C GLU A 101 -5.19 16.92 -5.93
N LEU A 102 -5.85 16.96 -4.76
CA LEU A 102 -5.22 17.32 -3.49
C LEU A 102 -4.00 16.45 -3.15
N TYR A 103 -4.09 15.14 -3.38
CA TYR A 103 -2.95 14.26 -3.17
C TYR A 103 -1.80 14.54 -4.15
N ARG A 104 -2.09 14.89 -5.41
CA ARG A 104 -1.07 15.28 -6.39
C ARG A 104 -0.40 16.59 -6.01
N ASP A 105 -1.16 17.55 -5.50
CA ASP A 105 -0.63 18.84 -5.02
C ASP A 105 0.30 18.64 -3.83
N PHE A 106 -0.06 17.75 -2.91
CA PHE A 106 0.81 17.30 -1.82
C PHE A 106 2.11 16.67 -2.36
N LEU A 107 2.03 15.71 -3.29
CA LEU A 107 3.23 15.12 -3.90
C LEU A 107 4.11 16.14 -4.61
N GLY A 108 3.49 17.11 -5.31
CA GLY A 108 4.21 18.19 -5.97
C GLY A 108 4.93 19.10 -4.97
N THR A 109 4.31 19.34 -3.82
CA THR A 109 4.93 20.11 -2.73
C THR A 109 6.08 19.35 -2.10
N ALA A 110 5.90 18.08 -1.74
CA ALA A 110 6.97 17.24 -1.22
C ALA A 110 8.15 17.14 -2.19
N ALA A 111 7.89 16.98 -3.49
CA ALA A 111 8.95 16.93 -4.51
C ALA A 111 9.75 18.23 -4.62
N ARG A 112 9.12 19.41 -4.45
CA ARG A 112 9.83 20.70 -4.43
C ARG A 112 10.75 20.86 -3.22
N LEU A 113 10.45 20.16 -2.13
CA LEU A 113 11.27 20.09 -0.91
C LEU A 113 12.28 18.94 -0.97
N GLY A 114 12.56 18.36 -2.14
CA GLY A 114 13.49 17.21 -2.26
C GLY A 114 12.94 15.87 -1.78
N LEU A 115 11.73 15.83 -1.24
CA LEU A 115 11.07 14.63 -0.68
C LEU A 115 10.20 13.91 -1.73
N ALA A 116 10.73 13.76 -2.95
CA ALA A 116 9.99 13.19 -4.07
C ALA A 116 9.67 11.70 -3.85
N ARG A 117 8.43 11.29 -4.12
CA ARG A 117 8.00 9.89 -4.06
C ARG A 117 8.67 9.07 -5.16
N ALA A 118 9.29 7.94 -4.81
CA ALA A 118 9.81 7.01 -5.81
C ALA A 118 8.67 6.35 -6.63
N VAL A 119 8.96 5.95 -7.88
CA VAL A 119 7.96 5.38 -8.80
C VAL A 119 7.31 4.11 -8.25
N HIS A 120 8.09 3.26 -7.57
CA HIS A 120 7.63 2.00 -6.99
C HIS A 120 7.10 2.14 -5.56
N GLN A 121 7.17 3.34 -4.98
CA GLN A 121 6.75 3.58 -3.59
C GLN A 121 5.24 3.78 -3.50
N THR A 122 4.62 3.01 -2.62
CA THR A 122 3.19 3.10 -2.33
C THR A 122 2.87 4.33 -1.48
N PRO A 123 1.61 4.80 -1.46
CA PRO A 123 1.20 5.90 -0.57
C PRO A 123 1.49 5.63 0.91
N ALA A 124 1.34 4.38 1.37
CA ALA A 124 1.62 4.00 2.75
C ALA A 124 3.12 4.05 3.07
N GLU A 125 3.97 3.58 2.15
CA GLU A 125 5.42 3.65 2.31
C GLU A 125 5.93 5.08 2.29
N LEU A 126 5.36 5.95 1.44
CA LEU A 126 5.68 7.38 1.45
C LEU A 126 5.29 8.02 2.79
N ARG A 127 4.09 7.74 3.29
CA ARG A 127 3.65 8.22 4.61
C ARG A 127 4.62 7.78 5.70
N ASP A 128 4.97 6.50 5.75
CA ASP A 128 5.85 5.96 6.80
C ASP A 128 7.25 6.56 6.73
N HIS A 129 7.77 6.78 5.51
CA HIS A 129 9.04 7.46 5.31
C HIS A 129 9.00 8.91 5.78
N LEU A 130 8.02 9.70 5.32
CA LEU A 130 7.90 11.11 5.71
C LEU A 130 7.59 11.29 7.19
N ALA A 131 6.82 10.39 7.80
CA ALA A 131 6.55 10.44 9.24
C ALA A 131 7.79 10.12 10.09
N ALA A 132 8.73 9.33 9.54
CA ALA A 132 9.98 9.03 10.24
C ALA A 132 10.97 10.20 10.18
N THR A 133 11.00 10.97 9.10
CA THR A 133 11.89 12.13 8.94
C THR A 133 11.27 13.44 9.42
N HIS A 134 9.94 13.57 9.39
CA HIS A 134 9.19 14.76 9.80
C HIS A 134 8.05 14.39 10.79
N PRO A 135 8.38 14.15 12.07
CA PRO A 135 7.40 13.72 13.07
C PRO A 135 6.25 14.71 13.26
N GLU A 136 6.50 16.01 13.11
CA GLU A 136 5.49 17.06 13.25
C GLU A 136 4.41 16.98 12.16
N ALA A 137 4.80 16.58 10.94
CA ALA A 137 3.89 16.39 9.82
C ALA A 137 3.15 15.03 9.87
N ALA A 138 3.60 14.08 10.69
CA ALA A 138 3.19 12.67 10.63
C ALA A 138 1.66 12.48 10.73
N HIS A 139 1.00 13.20 11.64
CA HIS A 139 -0.45 13.10 11.82
C HIS A 139 -1.22 13.55 10.57
N SER A 140 -0.88 14.73 10.03
CA SER A 140 -1.53 15.30 8.85
C SER A 140 -1.29 14.44 7.60
N ILE A 141 -0.08 13.89 7.44
CA ILE A 141 0.26 12.97 6.33
C ILE A 141 -0.52 11.65 6.45
N ALA A 142 -0.69 11.11 7.66
CA ALA A 142 -1.48 9.92 7.89
C ALA A 142 -2.96 10.14 7.54
N GLU A 143 -3.52 11.30 7.91
CA GLU A 143 -4.89 11.68 7.63
C GLU A 143 -5.17 11.78 6.12
N LEU A 144 -4.38 12.57 5.38
CA LEU A 144 -4.57 12.75 3.94
C LEU A 144 -4.35 11.43 3.17
N THR A 145 -3.36 10.62 3.59
CA THR A 145 -3.08 9.33 2.95
C THR A 145 -4.23 8.35 3.15
N ARG A 146 -4.85 8.34 4.34
CA ARG A 146 -6.02 7.50 4.62
C ARG A 146 -7.19 7.85 3.71
N VAL A 147 -7.51 9.15 3.55
CA VAL A 147 -8.60 9.61 2.68
C VAL A 147 -8.31 9.24 1.22
N TYR A 148 -7.08 9.46 0.77
CA TYR A 148 -6.65 9.09 -0.59
C TYR A 148 -6.77 7.59 -0.87
N VAL A 149 -6.28 6.75 0.04
CA VAL A 149 -6.34 5.28 -0.11
C VAL A 149 -7.79 4.79 -0.17
N ARG A 150 -8.66 5.36 0.66
CA ARG A 150 -10.10 5.07 0.64
C ARG A 150 -10.72 5.44 -0.70
N ALA A 151 -10.51 6.68 -1.14
CA ALA A 151 -11.04 7.18 -2.42
C ALA A 151 -10.53 6.39 -3.64
N ARG A 152 -9.26 5.94 -3.60
CA ARG A 152 -8.62 5.26 -4.74
C ARG A 152 -8.94 3.77 -4.80
N TYR A 153 -8.87 3.06 -3.68
CA TYR A 153 -8.87 1.59 -3.67
C TYR A 153 -10.16 0.99 -3.10
N ALA A 154 -10.91 1.71 -2.27
CA ALA A 154 -12.17 1.21 -1.72
C ALA A 154 -13.39 1.53 -2.62
N GLN A 155 -13.25 2.49 -3.54
CA GLN A 155 -14.35 3.02 -4.38
C GLN A 155 -15.57 3.49 -3.56
N GLU A 156 -15.36 3.77 -2.27
CA GLU A 156 -16.41 4.26 -1.40
C GLU A 156 -16.72 5.73 -1.73
N PRO A 157 -18.00 6.15 -1.62
CA PRO A 157 -18.36 7.56 -1.77
C PRO A 157 -17.62 8.39 -0.72
N ILE A 158 -17.03 9.49 -1.16
CA ILE A 158 -16.32 10.45 -0.30
C ILE A 158 -17.22 11.65 -0.11
N GLU A 159 -17.45 12.01 1.15
CA GLU A 159 -18.28 13.16 1.51
C GLU A 159 -17.50 14.47 1.35
N ARG A 160 -18.19 15.57 1.06
CA ARG A 160 -17.58 16.90 0.91
C ARG A 160 -16.79 17.32 2.15
N GLN A 161 -17.28 16.97 3.35
CA GLN A 161 -16.59 17.24 4.61
C GLN A 161 -15.22 16.54 4.65
N GLN A 162 -15.11 15.31 4.17
CA GLN A 162 -13.84 14.58 4.13
C GLN A 162 -12.84 15.22 3.16
N VAL A 163 -13.31 15.77 2.04
CA VAL A 163 -12.48 16.56 1.12
C VAL A 163 -11.96 17.82 1.81
N ALA A 164 -12.80 18.52 2.56
CA ALA A 164 -12.40 19.71 3.31
C ALA A 164 -11.34 19.38 4.39
N HIS A 165 -11.54 18.29 5.15
CA HIS A 165 -10.54 17.80 6.12
C HIS A 165 -9.23 17.43 5.44
N MET A 166 -9.28 16.73 4.30
CA MET A 166 -8.08 16.38 3.54
C MET A 166 -7.34 17.63 3.05
N ARG A 167 -8.05 18.67 2.59
CA ARG A 167 -7.43 19.94 2.20
C ARG A 167 -6.69 20.58 3.36
N ALA A 168 -7.34 20.72 4.51
CA ALA A 168 -6.71 21.24 5.72
C ALA A 168 -5.50 20.40 6.17
N ALA A 169 -5.55 19.07 6.02
CA ALA A 169 -4.42 18.19 6.30
C ALA A 169 -3.26 18.37 5.33
N VAL A 170 -3.53 18.59 4.02
CA VAL A 170 -2.50 18.93 3.04
C VAL A 170 -1.81 20.25 3.40
N ASP A 171 -2.58 21.28 3.77
CA ASP A 171 -2.03 22.59 4.13
C ASP A 171 -1.15 22.51 5.38
N ARG A 172 -1.59 21.80 6.43
CA ARG A 172 -0.79 21.56 7.65
C ARG A 172 0.47 20.75 7.37
N ALA A 173 0.37 19.68 6.60
CA ALA A 173 1.53 18.87 6.24
C ALA A 173 2.55 19.70 5.44
N ALA A 174 2.08 20.51 4.49
CA ALA A 174 2.94 21.38 3.71
C ALA A 174 3.59 22.50 4.55
N ALA A 175 2.92 23.00 5.58
CA ALA A 175 3.51 23.97 6.51
C ALA A 175 4.63 23.33 7.35
N ALA A 176 4.34 22.21 8.01
CA ALA A 176 5.32 21.50 8.85
C ALA A 176 6.58 21.08 8.05
N LEU A 177 6.41 20.57 6.83
CA LEU A 177 7.55 20.19 5.97
C LEU A 177 8.42 21.38 5.55
N ARG A 178 7.92 22.63 5.57
CA ARG A 178 8.71 23.83 5.27
C ARG A 178 9.45 24.37 6.50
N GLU A 179 8.91 24.17 7.68
CA GLU A 179 9.52 24.64 8.93
C GLU A 179 10.82 23.90 9.21
N ASP A 180 10.86 22.59 8.93
CA ASP A 180 12.06 21.76 9.08
C ASP A 180 13.23 22.22 8.17
N GLU A 181 12.96 22.73 6.97
CA GLU A 181 13.99 23.21 6.02
C GLU A 181 14.63 24.54 6.45
N CYS A 182 13.98 25.32 7.32
CA CYS A 182 14.52 26.59 7.82
C CYS A 182 15.28 26.44 9.15
N GLY A 183 15.20 25.27 9.79
CA GLY A 183 15.78 25.01 11.11
C GLY A 183 17.20 24.45 11.11
N GLU A 184 17.74 24.06 9.95
CA GLU A 184 19.14 23.63 9.75
C GLU A 184 20.05 24.76 9.25
#